data_AF-A0A1M6DLD0-F1
#
_entry.id   AF-A0A1M6DLD0-F1
#
_cell.length_a   1.000
_cell.length_b   1.000
_cell.length_c   1.000
_cell.angle_alpha   90.00
_cell.angle_beta   90.00
_cell.angle_gamma   90.00
#
_symmetry.space_group_name_H-M   'P 1'
#
loop_
_entity.id
_entity.type
_entity.pdbx_description
1 polymer ?
#
loop_
_entity_poly.entity_id
_entity_poly.type
_entity_poly.pdbx_seq_one_letter_code
_entity_poly.pdbx_strand_id
1 'polypeptide(L)'
;MIMINNDSIKTYKFILFAFLFLLPMMLWLFSINKDMKSNNIIMYDEKEIDENLLIDSNKSDNFDYHLYVYLKKEKDEHGFMNVIYKLRITPKTGKIYNNVMVTAFLDESLKSAFAVQNFLGFGTDVSENITFDSFNKGLEVGRSTLLTDYYDIDTLKYFLIKDIKVKVIWKTGEEYVILSPENVELICD
;
A
#
# COMPACT_ATOMS: atom_id res chain seq x y z
N MET A 1 -71.70 -13.82 -13.28
CA MET A 1 -71.19 -12.46 -13.56
C MET A 1 -70.41 -12.02 -12.33
N ILE A 2 -69.08 -12.11 -12.35
CA ILE A 2 -68.26 -11.73 -11.18
C ILE A 2 -68.07 -10.21 -11.25
N MET A 3 -68.79 -9.47 -10.40
CA MET A 3 -68.55 -8.04 -10.20
C MET A 3 -67.20 -7.88 -9.51
N ILE A 4 -66.16 -7.59 -10.27
CA ILE A 4 -64.87 -7.19 -9.71
C ILE A 4 -65.08 -5.80 -9.11
N ASN A 5 -64.97 -5.71 -7.79
CA ASN A 5 -65.23 -4.49 -7.04
C ASN A 5 -64.23 -3.40 -7.47
N ASN A 6 -64.71 -2.22 -7.89
CA ASN A 6 -63.89 -1.21 -8.56
C ASN A 6 -62.73 -0.69 -7.68
N ASP A 7 -62.87 -0.82 -6.35
CA ASP A 7 -61.85 -0.46 -5.37
C ASP A 7 -60.71 -1.48 -5.27
N SER A 8 -60.95 -2.78 -5.50
CA SER A 8 -59.86 -3.75 -5.55
C SER A 8 -58.97 -3.56 -6.78
N ILE A 9 -59.56 -3.12 -7.90
CA ILE A 9 -58.84 -2.78 -9.14
C ILE A 9 -57.97 -1.53 -8.94
N LYS A 10 -58.48 -0.50 -8.24
CA LYS A 10 -57.70 0.72 -7.92
C LYS A 10 -56.52 0.40 -7.00
N THR A 11 -56.74 -0.39 -5.97
CA THR A 11 -55.69 -0.83 -5.04
C THR A 11 -54.62 -1.66 -5.77
N TYR A 12 -55.02 -2.58 -6.65
CA TYR A 12 -54.08 -3.36 -7.46
C TYR A 12 -53.25 -2.47 -8.41
N LYS A 13 -53.87 -1.50 -9.09
CA LYS A 13 -53.17 -0.54 -9.95
C LYS A 13 -52.20 0.33 -9.15
N PHE A 14 -52.56 0.75 -7.94
CA PHE A 14 -51.70 1.52 -7.06
C PHE A 14 -50.48 0.70 -6.59
N ILE A 15 -50.69 -0.56 -6.18
CA ILE A 15 -49.59 -1.47 -5.80
C ILE A 15 -48.66 -1.72 -6.99
N LEU A 16 -49.21 -1.97 -8.18
CA LEU A 16 -48.42 -2.19 -9.39
C LEU A 16 -47.60 -0.94 -9.75
N PHE A 17 -48.19 0.25 -9.65
CA PHE A 17 -47.50 1.52 -9.90
C PHE A 17 -46.39 1.78 -8.87
N ALA A 18 -46.65 1.49 -7.59
CA ALA A 18 -45.65 1.60 -6.53
C ALA A 18 -44.47 0.66 -6.78
N PHE A 19 -44.71 -0.59 -7.19
CA PHE A 19 -43.64 -1.52 -7.56
C PHE A 19 -42.85 -1.04 -8.78
N LEU A 20 -43.51 -0.52 -9.81
CA LEU A 20 -42.88 0.02 -11.01
C LEU A 20 -41.98 1.22 -10.72
N PHE A 21 -42.28 2.01 -9.68
CA PHE A 21 -41.49 3.17 -9.32
C PHE A 21 -40.42 2.88 -8.26
N LEU A 22 -40.71 1.98 -7.30
CA LEU A 22 -39.78 1.63 -6.22
C LEU A 22 -38.68 0.67 -6.68
N LEU A 23 -38.96 -0.24 -7.62
CA LEU A 23 -37.96 -1.20 -8.11
C LEU A 23 -36.78 -0.52 -8.83
N PRO A 24 -36.98 0.43 -9.77
CA PRO A 24 -35.89 1.18 -10.37
C PRO A 24 -35.14 2.05 -9.37
N MET A 25 -35.85 2.65 -8.41
CA MET A 25 -35.24 3.49 -7.38
C MET A 25 -34.33 2.68 -6.44
N MET A 26 -34.75 1.47 -6.04
CA MET A 26 -33.91 0.52 -5.31
C MET A 26 -32.69 0.10 -6.12
N LEU A 27 -32.86 -0.28 -7.39
CA LEU A 27 -31.75 -0.66 -8.27
C LEU A 27 -30.75 0.48 -8.46
N TRP A 28 -31.23 1.72 -8.56
CA TRP A 28 -30.39 2.91 -8.66
C TRP A 28 -29.60 3.16 -7.36
N LEU A 29 -30.23 3.04 -6.18
CA LEU A 29 -29.54 3.13 -4.88
C LEU A 29 -28.46 2.04 -4.71
N PHE A 30 -28.74 0.80 -5.12
CA PHE A 30 -27.74 -0.26 -5.12
C PHE A 30 -26.60 -0.01 -6.12
N SER A 31 -26.86 0.69 -7.24
CA SER A 31 -25.82 1.08 -8.20
C SER A 31 -24.88 2.13 -7.63
N ILE A 32 -25.40 3.14 -6.92
CA ILE A 32 -24.59 4.19 -6.27
C ILE A 32 -23.65 3.58 -5.23
N ASN A 33 -24.09 2.57 -4.47
CA ASN A 33 -23.24 1.89 -3.49
C ASN A 33 -22.18 0.97 -4.10
N LYS A 34 -22.34 0.51 -5.36
CA LYS A 34 -21.28 -0.27 -6.03
C LYS A 34 -20.08 0.60 -6.42
N ASP A 35 -20.31 1.90 -6.62
CA ASP A 35 -19.27 2.87 -6.97
C ASP A 35 -18.55 3.45 -5.75
N MET A 36 -18.98 3.11 -4.52
CA MET A 36 -18.06 3.13 -3.38
C MET A 36 -17.04 2.03 -3.62
N LYS A 37 -16.00 2.34 -4.41
CA LYS A 37 -14.73 1.63 -4.37
C LYS A 37 -14.48 1.33 -2.91
N SER A 38 -14.42 0.04 -2.56
CA SER A 38 -13.78 -0.33 -1.30
C SER A 38 -12.48 0.44 -1.28
N ASN A 39 -12.27 1.28 -0.27
CA ASN A 39 -10.92 1.73 0.01
C ASN A 39 -10.13 0.43 0.13
N ASN A 40 -9.33 0.10 -0.88
CA ASN A 40 -8.50 -1.10 -0.85
C ASN A 40 -7.52 -0.83 0.28
N ILE A 41 -7.85 -1.35 1.47
CA ILE A 41 -6.97 -1.32 2.61
C ILE A 41 -5.82 -2.21 2.20
N ILE A 42 -4.68 -1.58 1.89
CA ILE A 42 -3.48 -2.33 1.54
C ILE A 42 -3.08 -3.12 2.77
N MET A 43 -3.10 -4.45 2.65
CA MET A 43 -2.65 -5.35 3.71
C MET A 43 -1.22 -5.78 3.40
N TYR A 44 -0.30 -5.53 4.33
CA TYR A 44 1.10 -5.94 4.22
C TYR A 44 1.35 -7.25 4.96
N ASP A 45 2.40 -7.96 4.60
CA ASP A 45 2.89 -9.09 5.40
C ASP A 45 3.73 -8.56 6.57
N GLU A 46 3.06 -8.32 7.69
CA GLU A 46 3.67 -7.76 8.90
C GLU A 46 4.42 -8.82 9.74
N LYS A 47 4.57 -10.06 9.25
CA LYS A 47 5.27 -11.12 9.99
C LYS A 47 6.72 -10.69 10.27
N GLU A 48 7.09 -10.79 11.55
CA GLU A 48 8.40 -10.43 12.07
C GLU A 48 9.54 -11.12 11.29
N ILE A 49 10.59 -10.34 11.03
CA ILE A 49 11.80 -10.80 10.34
C ILE A 49 12.70 -11.50 11.36
N ASP A 50 13.13 -12.72 11.05
CA ASP A 50 14.19 -13.39 11.81
C ASP A 50 15.53 -12.69 11.54
N GLU A 51 16.05 -12.02 12.57
CA GLU A 51 17.30 -11.26 12.46
C GLU A 51 18.50 -12.12 12.07
N ASN A 52 18.46 -13.43 12.34
CA ASN A 52 19.55 -14.35 11.98
C ASN A 52 19.61 -14.65 10.47
N LEU A 53 18.53 -14.35 9.74
CA LEU A 53 18.44 -14.56 8.29
C LEU A 53 18.74 -13.28 7.48
N LEU A 54 18.95 -12.14 8.15
CA LEU A 54 19.25 -10.88 7.49
C LEU A 54 20.63 -10.92 6.83
N ILE A 55 20.66 -10.60 5.54
CA ILE A 55 21.89 -10.38 4.79
C ILE A 55 21.99 -8.92 4.32
N ASP A 56 23.20 -8.42 4.11
CA ASP A 56 23.41 -7.14 3.43
C ASP A 56 22.77 -7.16 2.03
N SER A 57 22.00 -6.13 1.66
CA SER A 57 21.34 -6.03 0.36
C SER A 57 22.28 -6.21 -0.83
N ASN A 58 23.53 -5.74 -0.70
CA ASN A 58 24.54 -5.86 -1.75
C ASN A 58 24.99 -7.32 -1.95
N LYS A 59 24.79 -8.18 -0.94
CA LYS A 59 25.13 -9.61 -0.97
C LYS A 59 23.95 -10.50 -1.38
N SER A 60 22.78 -9.95 -1.70
CA SER A 60 21.66 -10.76 -2.20
C SER A 60 22.02 -11.42 -3.53
N ASP A 61 21.73 -12.72 -3.65
CA ASP A 61 21.92 -13.47 -4.89
C ASP A 61 20.73 -13.32 -5.87
N ASN A 62 19.59 -12.81 -5.41
CA ASN A 62 18.33 -12.82 -6.15
C ASN A 62 17.98 -11.45 -6.72
N PHE A 63 18.12 -10.38 -5.93
CA PHE A 63 17.64 -9.06 -6.32
C PHE A 63 18.68 -7.96 -6.09
N ASP A 64 18.62 -6.95 -6.95
CA ASP A 64 19.18 -5.63 -6.73
C ASP A 64 18.14 -4.76 -6.03
N TYR A 65 18.58 -4.07 -4.99
CA TYR A 65 17.76 -3.19 -4.17
C TYR A 65 18.24 -1.76 -4.30
N HIS A 66 17.30 -0.85 -4.57
CA HIS A 66 17.58 0.58 -4.59
C HIS A 66 16.50 1.31 -3.78
N LEU A 67 16.90 1.95 -2.70
CA LEU A 67 16.00 2.72 -1.86
C LEU A 67 16.29 4.21 -2.01
N TYR A 68 15.24 4.95 -2.37
CA TYR A 68 15.24 6.40 -2.42
C TYR A 68 14.38 6.95 -1.30
N VAL A 69 14.89 7.97 -0.62
CA VAL A 69 14.16 8.72 0.40
C VAL A 69 14.12 10.18 -0.06
N TYR A 70 12.93 10.67 -0.40
CA TYR A 70 12.73 12.05 -0.82
C TYR A 70 12.18 12.85 0.35
N LEU A 71 12.99 13.77 0.88
CA LEU A 71 12.58 14.72 1.90
C LEU A 71 12.26 16.06 1.23
N LYS A 72 10.98 16.45 1.22
CA LYS A 72 10.57 17.79 0.79
C LYS A 72 10.78 18.77 1.93
N LYS A 73 11.67 19.74 1.74
CA LYS A 73 11.97 20.77 2.75
C LYS A 73 10.84 21.75 2.94
N GLU A 74 10.09 22.00 1.88
CA GLU A 74 8.91 22.86 1.93
C GLU A 74 7.83 22.21 2.78
N LYS A 75 7.36 22.98 3.77
CA LYS A 75 6.25 22.60 4.62
C LYS A 75 4.93 22.77 3.86
N ASP A 76 3.99 21.88 4.12
CA ASP A 76 2.62 22.03 3.65
C ASP A 76 1.89 23.19 4.36
N GLU A 77 0.63 23.41 3.98
CA GLU A 77 -0.22 24.46 4.58
C GLU A 77 -0.45 24.30 6.10
N HIS A 78 -0.20 23.11 6.63
CA HIS A 78 -0.32 22.77 8.05
C HIS A 78 1.04 22.78 8.78
N GLY A 79 2.14 23.12 8.08
CA GLY A 79 3.47 23.22 8.66
C GLY A 79 4.26 21.90 8.72
N PHE A 80 3.76 20.83 8.11
CA PHE A 80 4.43 19.52 8.08
C PHE A 80 5.32 19.36 6.86
N MET A 81 6.47 18.71 7.02
CA MET A 81 7.30 18.26 5.90
C MET A 81 6.80 16.91 5.40
N ASN A 82 6.98 16.62 4.12
CA ASN A 82 6.62 15.33 3.53
C ASN A 82 7.89 14.52 3.23
N VAL A 83 7.86 13.23 3.59
CA VAL A 83 8.86 12.26 3.17
C VAL A 83 8.22 11.16 2.31
N ILE A 84 8.93 10.77 1.25
CA ILE A 84 8.54 9.68 0.37
C ILE A 84 9.66 8.63 0.34
N TYR A 85 9.35 7.42 0.78
CA TYR A 85 10.19 6.25 0.60
C TYR A 85 9.80 5.55 -0.71
N LYS A 86 10.78 5.19 -1.52
CA LYS A 86 10.60 4.38 -2.73
C LYS A 86 11.65 3.29 -2.79
N LEU A 87 11.21 2.04 -2.66
CA LEU A 87 12.04 0.87 -2.80
C LEU A 87 11.81 0.26 -4.18
N ARG A 88 12.88 0.16 -4.96
CA ARG A 88 12.91 -0.60 -6.21
C ARG A 88 13.64 -1.92 -6.00
N ILE A 89 13.04 -3.00 -6.47
CA ILE A 89 13.60 -4.35 -6.44
C ILE A 89 13.62 -4.89 -7.86
N THR A 90 14.78 -5.37 -8.30
CA THR A 90 15.01 -5.88 -9.66
C THR A 90 15.68 -7.25 -9.59
N PRO A 91 15.24 -8.30 -10.29
CA PRO A 91 15.93 -9.59 -10.29
C PRO A 91 17.31 -9.49 -10.94
N LYS A 92 18.34 -10.00 -10.25
CA LYS A 92 19.73 -10.07 -10.76
C LYS A 92 19.92 -11.08 -11.88
N THR A 93 19.05 -12.09 -11.93
CA THR A 93 19.17 -13.24 -12.84
C THR A 93 17.91 -13.37 -13.70
N GLY A 94 18.03 -14.00 -14.87
CA GLY A 94 16.87 -14.32 -15.73
C GLY A 94 15.91 -15.38 -15.16
N LYS A 95 15.91 -15.56 -13.83
CA LYS A 95 14.98 -16.43 -13.11
C LYS A 95 13.61 -15.77 -13.07
N ILE A 96 12.58 -16.61 -13.15
CA ILE A 96 11.19 -16.19 -13.00
C ILE A 96 10.81 -16.33 -11.54
N TYR A 97 10.32 -15.26 -10.93
CA TYR A 97 9.81 -15.25 -9.57
C TYR A 97 8.29 -15.06 -9.61
N ASN A 98 7.55 -16.04 -9.12
CA ASN A 98 6.08 -16.01 -9.13
C ASN A 98 5.56 -15.64 -7.74
N ASN A 99 4.44 -14.91 -7.71
CA ASN A 99 3.77 -14.47 -6.49
C ASN A 99 4.74 -13.72 -5.55
N VAL A 100 5.45 -12.74 -6.10
CA VAL A 100 6.41 -11.94 -5.35
C VAL A 100 5.66 -10.99 -4.44
N MET A 101 6.02 -11.01 -3.17
CA MET A 101 5.53 -10.11 -2.14
C MET A 101 6.71 -9.42 -1.49
N VAL A 102 6.59 -8.11 -1.29
CA VAL A 102 7.66 -7.27 -0.74
C VAL A 102 7.12 -6.50 0.45
N THR A 103 7.87 -6.47 1.54
CA THR A 103 7.57 -5.61 2.68
C THR A 103 8.86 -5.04 3.23
N ALA A 104 8.94 -3.70 3.27
CA ALA A 104 10.00 -2.95 3.89
C ALA A 104 9.53 -2.48 5.28
N PHE A 105 10.43 -2.57 6.25
CA PHE A 105 10.21 -2.20 7.65
C PHE A 105 11.20 -1.09 7.99
N LEU A 106 10.63 0.06 8.36
CA LEU A 106 11.36 1.23 8.81
C LEU A 106 11.75 1.08 10.29
N ASP A 107 12.85 1.71 10.69
CA ASP A 107 13.32 1.68 12.06
C ASP A 107 12.29 2.27 13.04
N GLU A 108 12.13 1.62 14.20
CA GLU A 108 11.17 1.99 15.23
C GLU A 108 11.35 3.43 15.75
N SER A 109 12.57 3.98 15.69
CA SER A 109 12.80 5.38 16.07
C SER A 109 12.10 6.40 15.17
N LEU A 110 11.61 6.01 13.99
CA LEU A 110 10.82 6.87 13.11
C LEU A 110 9.38 7.08 13.57
N LYS A 111 8.86 6.28 14.52
CA LYS A 111 7.51 6.47 15.08
C LYS A 111 7.30 7.88 15.63
N SER A 112 8.31 8.46 16.30
CA SER A 112 8.21 9.82 16.84
C SER A 112 8.42 10.91 15.78
N ALA A 113 9.09 10.58 14.67
CA ALA A 113 9.32 11.50 13.56
C ALA A 113 8.10 11.62 12.65
N PHE A 114 7.22 10.60 12.58
CA PHE A 114 6.03 10.62 11.74
C PHE A 114 4.84 11.24 12.46
N ALA A 115 4.10 12.11 11.76
CA ALA A 115 2.86 12.69 12.26
C ALA A 115 1.76 11.61 12.43
N VAL A 116 1.79 10.57 11.60
CA VAL A 116 0.90 9.41 11.70
C VAL A 116 1.69 8.20 12.18
N GLN A 117 1.42 7.75 13.40
CA GLN A 117 2.15 6.68 14.10
C GLN A 117 1.59 5.27 13.83
N ASN A 118 1.17 4.99 12.60
CA ASN A 118 0.70 3.66 12.21
C ASN A 118 1.88 2.69 11.98
N PHE A 119 1.58 1.47 11.52
CA PHE A 119 2.58 0.47 11.11
C PHE A 119 3.70 1.11 10.28
N LEU A 120 4.95 0.89 10.68
CA LEU A 120 6.17 1.45 10.08
C LEU A 120 6.68 0.63 8.89
N GLY A 121 5.78 0.08 8.08
CA GLY A 121 6.16 -0.63 6.87
C GLY A 121 5.43 -0.15 5.63
N PHE A 122 5.91 -0.66 4.50
CA PHE A 122 5.33 -0.44 3.19
C PHE A 122 5.75 -1.55 2.23
N GLY A 123 4.96 -1.79 1.19
CA GLY A 123 5.17 -2.96 0.36
C GLY A 123 4.04 -3.20 -0.63
N THR A 124 3.97 -4.44 -1.09
CA THR A 124 2.88 -4.96 -1.93
C THR A 124 1.70 -5.36 -1.06
N ASP A 125 0.50 -5.29 -1.62
CA ASP A 125 -0.66 -5.92 -0.98
C ASP A 125 -0.53 -7.46 -1.01
N VAL A 126 -0.88 -8.14 0.08
CA VAL A 126 -0.83 -9.62 0.16
C VAL A 126 -1.73 -10.32 -0.86
N SER A 127 -2.75 -9.64 -1.40
CA SER A 127 -3.64 -10.16 -2.44
C SER A 127 -3.10 -9.95 -3.85
N GLU A 128 -2.04 -9.14 -4.03
CA GLU A 128 -1.42 -8.95 -5.33
C GLU A 128 -0.63 -10.18 -5.77
N ASN A 129 -0.81 -10.56 -7.03
CA ASN A 129 -0.08 -11.68 -7.62
C ASN A 129 0.97 -11.17 -8.61
N ILE A 130 2.06 -10.62 -8.08
CA ILE A 130 3.15 -10.05 -8.89
C ILE A 130 4.06 -11.18 -9.38
N THR A 131 4.41 -11.15 -10.66
CA THR A 131 5.36 -12.09 -11.26
C THR A 131 6.47 -11.32 -11.95
N PHE A 132 7.72 -11.67 -11.64
CA PHE A 132 8.90 -11.20 -12.36
C PHE A 132 9.26 -12.19 -13.45
N ASP A 133 9.29 -11.71 -14.69
CA ASP A 133 9.56 -12.48 -15.90
C ASP A 133 10.33 -11.64 -16.93
N SER A 134 10.37 -12.07 -18.19
CA SER A 134 11.07 -11.33 -19.25
C SER A 134 10.50 -9.93 -19.54
N PHE A 135 9.23 -9.69 -19.20
CA PHE A 135 8.53 -8.42 -19.43
C PHE A 135 8.52 -7.56 -18.17
N ASN A 136 8.27 -8.16 -17.01
CA ASN A 136 8.29 -7.50 -15.70
C ASN A 136 9.62 -7.70 -15.00
N LYS A 137 10.52 -6.72 -15.17
CA LYS A 137 11.90 -6.79 -14.66
C LYS A 137 12.07 -6.26 -13.25
N GLY A 138 11.00 -5.95 -12.53
CA GLY A 138 11.11 -5.45 -11.17
C GLY A 138 9.84 -4.84 -10.65
N LEU A 139 9.93 -4.32 -9.43
CA LEU A 139 8.84 -3.74 -8.69
C LEU A 139 9.31 -2.47 -8.00
N GLU A 140 8.45 -1.46 -7.97
CA GLU A 140 8.62 -0.27 -7.16
C GLU A 140 7.48 -0.21 -6.14
N VAL A 141 7.82 -0.19 -4.85
CA VAL A 141 6.88 0.02 -3.75
C VAL A 141 7.27 1.30 -3.01
N GLY A 142 6.31 1.98 -2.42
CA GLY A 142 6.61 3.23 -1.74
C GLY A 142 5.60 3.63 -0.69
N ARG A 143 6.01 4.61 0.10
CA ARG A 143 5.22 5.21 1.17
C ARG A 143 5.47 6.70 1.22
N SER A 144 4.40 7.48 1.19
CA SER A 144 4.46 8.91 1.52
C SER A 144 3.88 9.10 2.91
N THR A 145 4.55 9.91 3.72
CA THR A 145 4.07 10.25 5.07
C THR A 145 4.54 11.64 5.47
N LEU A 146 3.82 12.23 6.43
CA LEU A 146 4.12 13.54 6.98
C LEU A 146 5.03 13.40 8.20
N LEU A 147 5.99 14.31 8.32
CA LEU A 147 6.92 14.40 9.44
C LEU A 147 6.40 15.40 10.46
N THR A 148 6.64 15.13 11.74
CA THR A 148 6.42 16.10 12.82
C THR A 148 7.40 17.27 12.68
N ASP A 149 7.06 18.41 13.28
CA ASP A 149 7.91 19.60 13.30
C ASP A 149 8.87 19.64 14.49
N TYR A 150 8.93 18.55 15.28
CA TYR A 150 9.73 18.46 16.50
C TYR A 150 11.23 18.37 16.26
N TYR A 151 11.64 17.84 15.11
CA TYR A 151 13.03 17.61 14.78
C TYR A 151 13.52 18.61 13.75
N ASP A 152 14.75 19.08 13.92
CA ASP A 152 15.44 19.84 12.89
C ASP A 152 15.77 18.93 11.68
N ILE A 153 16.08 19.57 10.57
CA ILE A 153 16.29 18.85 9.29
C ILE A 153 17.46 17.87 9.35
N ASP A 154 18.54 18.17 10.07
CA ASP A 154 19.72 17.30 10.09
C ASP A 154 19.48 16.07 10.97
N THR A 155 18.77 16.23 12.08
CA THR A 155 18.26 15.12 12.87
C THR A 155 17.31 14.23 12.06
N LEU A 156 16.41 14.81 11.27
CA LEU A 156 15.52 14.05 10.40
C LEU A 156 16.31 13.24 9.36
N LYS A 157 17.27 13.86 8.66
CA LYS A 157 18.10 13.15 7.68
C LYS A 157 18.75 11.90 8.27
N TYR A 158 19.26 12.00 9.50
CA TYR A 158 19.86 10.85 10.19
C TYR A 158 18.86 9.73 10.47
N PHE A 159 17.65 10.05 10.94
CA PHE A 159 16.64 9.03 11.22
C PHE A 159 16.07 8.38 9.95
N LEU A 160 15.87 9.17 8.90
CA LEU A 160 15.20 8.73 7.67
C LEU A 160 16.01 7.71 6.85
N ILE A 161 17.32 7.62 7.08
CA ILE A 161 18.22 6.70 6.37
C ILE A 161 18.74 5.57 7.25
N LYS A 162 18.22 5.40 8.47
CA LYS A 162 18.59 4.26 9.32
C LYS A 162 18.34 2.94 8.60
N ASP A 163 18.92 1.88 9.14
CA ASP A 163 18.76 0.51 8.64
C ASP A 163 17.30 0.20 8.31
N ILE A 164 17.04 -0.16 7.06
CA ILE A 164 15.72 -0.58 6.58
C ILE A 164 15.78 -2.06 6.26
N LYS A 165 14.94 -2.83 6.95
CA LYS A 165 14.84 -4.27 6.73
C LYS A 165 13.83 -4.52 5.62
N VAL A 166 14.15 -5.39 4.67
CA VAL A 166 13.27 -5.74 3.57
C VAL A 166 13.09 -7.24 3.53
N LYS A 167 11.84 -7.65 3.49
CA LYS A 167 11.41 -9.03 3.29
C LYS A 167 10.90 -9.18 1.86
N VAL A 168 11.40 -10.18 1.15
CA VAL A 168 10.88 -10.58 -0.16
C VAL A 168 10.50 -12.05 -0.08
N ILE A 169 9.25 -12.36 -0.37
CA ILE A 169 8.76 -13.74 -0.48
C ILE A 169 8.33 -13.98 -1.92
N TRP A 170 8.58 -15.19 -2.42
CA TRP A 170 8.01 -15.69 -3.65
C TRP A 170 7.53 -17.13 -3.43
N LYS A 171 6.87 -17.71 -4.43
CA LYS A 171 6.23 -19.03 -4.32
C LYS A 171 7.11 -20.15 -3.75
N THR A 172 8.42 -20.12 -3.99
CA THR A 172 9.34 -21.22 -3.64
C THR A 172 10.42 -20.83 -2.66
N GLY A 173 10.39 -19.62 -2.10
CA GLY A 173 11.45 -19.14 -1.21
C GLY A 173 11.20 -17.75 -0.68
N GLU A 174 12.11 -17.31 0.17
CA GLU A 174 12.09 -15.99 0.78
C GLU A 174 13.53 -15.52 1.01
N GLU A 175 13.71 -14.21 1.09
CA GLU A 175 14.93 -13.62 1.59
C GLU A 175 14.65 -12.36 2.42
N TYR A 176 15.60 -12.08 3.29
CA TYR A 176 15.55 -10.96 4.22
C TYR A 176 16.84 -10.18 4.06
N VAL A 177 16.74 -8.91 3.67
CA VAL A 177 17.89 -8.05 3.48
C VAL A 177 17.85 -6.83 4.39
N ILE A 178 19.01 -6.28 4.70
CA ILE A 178 19.17 -4.99 5.36
C ILE A 178 19.79 -3.99 4.39
N LEU A 179 19.13 -2.84 4.26
CA LEU A 179 19.64 -1.66 3.56
C LEU A 179 20.22 -0.72 4.62
N SER A 180 21.54 -0.76 4.77
CA SER A 180 22.27 0.17 5.64
C SER A 180 22.29 1.60 5.08
N PRO A 181 22.52 2.65 5.90
CA PRO A 181 22.42 4.05 5.48
C PRO A 181 23.20 4.41 4.21
N GLU A 182 24.36 3.80 4.01
CA GLU A 182 25.20 3.97 2.83
C GLU A 182 24.56 3.47 1.52
N ASN A 183 23.58 2.57 1.62
CA ASN A 183 22.83 2.01 0.49
C ASN A 183 21.49 2.75 0.25
N VAL A 184 21.25 3.84 0.99
CA VAL A 184 20.03 4.65 0.89
C VAL A 184 20.33 5.99 0.22
N GLU A 185 19.65 6.28 -0.88
CA GLU A 185 19.79 7.56 -1.57
C GLU A 185 18.81 8.59 -0.99
N LEU A 186 19.34 9.51 -0.17
CA LEU A 186 18.56 10.61 0.40
C LEU A 186 18.59 11.84 -0.51
N ILE A 187 17.42 12.18 -1.05
CA ILE A 187 17.20 13.32 -1.92
C ILE A 187 16.45 14.38 -1.12
N CYS A 188 17.06 15.56 -1.01
CA CYS A 188 16.52 16.68 -0.25
C CYS A 188 16.12 17.78 -1.22
N ASP A 189 14.83 17.82 -1.59
CA ASP A 189 14.25 18.85 -2.46
C ASP A 189 13.78 20.05 -1.62
#